data_AF-A0A9X1QSR9-F1
#
_entry.id   AF-A0A9X1QSR9-F1
#
_cell.length_a   1.000
_cell.length_b   1.000
_cell.length_c   1.000
_cell.angle_alpha   90.00
_cell.angle_beta   90.00
_cell.angle_gamma   90.00
#
_symmetry.space_group_name_H-M   'P 1'
#
loop_
_entity.id
_entity.type
_entity.pdbx_description
1 polymer ?
#
loop_
_entity_poly.entity_id
_entity_poly.type
_entity_poly.pdbx_seq_one_letter_code
_entity_poly.pdbx_strand_id
1 'polypeptide(L)'
;TTIDISNLETLTTLALNVDGKTLEYTDEDGVLTSIDLETVIKNFETLTKIIDNGDGTYNYIDEDGVTTVIDANTTRVTVVDGVYTFTDGAGTTITTIDTNADAIAFDNSTNGFTATNVQAAIEEINTTINTTRGDLTVTGGIEFTGATDGLNKLLADAGIQVADGGITTAKLADNAITSAKIGDGEVKTADIADAAVTTTKIVAGTAGQVMITNAAGDVEWVNQATLQAQLVDGTTTVVSGTGTVADPYIVEVKDGAITTAKLADNAVTSAKIGDGEVKTADIADLNVTADKLGADAADVNKIATVNADGSVSYKAITTTSITDAKDLTAGDTSITVTNGTGATLVNSNVKVTDGGITTAKLADNAVNSDKIIDGEVKTADIADTNVTAAKLNDDVAGVGLVKNATTNALDVQANNGLNVDATADAVQLGGNLIKPTTVTTDATNTLAVAGLQTGSTLDKLVVAEADGTLRQVNAAMPKFFYMPPIIFDTSVNGTFTRNLHSEYLGQFSGTSNPTLVRSTSAPSAIPNVPGPTDLYYYITYYDTDVFTNVSINANGVLTYDIINNATEASFMTIVFVVK
;
A
#
# COMPACT_ATOMS: atom_id res chain seq x y z
N THR A 1 -247.06 57.32 -23.86
CA THR A 1 -246.70 56.60 -25.09
C THR A 1 -245.26 56.19 -24.97
N THR A 2 -245.00 54.89 -25.00
CA THR A 2 -243.66 54.29 -25.01
C THR A 2 -242.90 54.77 -26.26
N ILE A 3 -241.64 55.22 -26.12
CA ILE A 3 -240.72 55.37 -27.25
C ILE A 3 -239.53 54.46 -26.98
N ASP A 4 -239.42 53.45 -27.84
CA ASP A 4 -238.30 52.54 -28.02
C ASP A 4 -237.25 53.23 -28.91
N ILE A 5 -235.97 53.15 -28.52
CA ILE A 5 -234.85 53.80 -29.21
C ILE A 5 -233.75 52.80 -29.58
N SER A 6 -234.09 51.52 -29.77
CA SER A 6 -233.21 50.45 -30.24
C SER A 6 -232.65 50.61 -31.67
N ASN A 7 -232.71 51.81 -32.28
CA ASN A 7 -232.25 52.11 -33.66
C ASN A 7 -231.24 53.28 -33.76
N LEU A 8 -230.39 53.55 -32.76
CA LEU A 8 -229.36 54.62 -32.83
C LEU A 8 -227.94 54.18 -32.41
N GLU A 9 -227.58 52.91 -32.63
CA GLU A 9 -226.16 52.49 -32.63
C GLU A 9 -225.51 52.74 -34.01
N THR A 10 -224.24 53.16 -34.03
CA THR A 10 -223.32 52.92 -35.14
C THR A 10 -221.92 52.62 -34.57
N LEU A 11 -221.32 51.48 -34.94
CA LEU A 11 -220.00 51.04 -34.48
C LEU A 11 -219.02 51.05 -35.66
N THR A 12 -218.04 51.97 -35.63
CA THR A 12 -216.92 52.05 -36.57
C THR A 12 -215.77 51.13 -36.11
N THR A 13 -215.11 50.40 -37.02
CA THR A 13 -213.99 49.49 -36.66
C THR A 13 -212.73 49.78 -37.48
N LEU A 14 -211.59 49.83 -36.78
CA LEU A 14 -210.24 49.92 -37.33
C LEU A 14 -209.47 48.69 -36.84
N ALA A 15 -208.99 47.87 -37.76
CA ALA A 15 -208.29 46.63 -37.43
C ALA A 15 -207.10 46.42 -38.37
N LEU A 16 -206.05 45.80 -37.85
CA LEU A 16 -204.98 45.27 -38.69
C LEU A 16 -205.51 44.02 -39.39
N ASN A 17 -205.36 43.97 -40.72
CA ASN A 17 -205.77 42.81 -41.50
C ASN A 17 -204.97 41.56 -41.05
N VAL A 18 -205.53 40.37 -41.28
CA VAL A 18 -204.91 39.07 -40.96
C VAL A 18 -203.58 38.83 -41.67
N ASP A 19 -203.26 39.62 -42.70
CA ASP A 19 -201.94 39.63 -43.34
C ASP A 19 -200.82 40.23 -42.46
N GLY A 20 -201.19 40.92 -41.38
CA GLY A 20 -200.28 41.54 -40.43
C GLY A 20 -199.53 42.76 -40.96
N LYS A 21 -199.88 43.29 -42.14
CA LYS A 21 -199.15 44.35 -42.84
C LYS A 21 -200.01 45.51 -43.30
N THR A 22 -201.32 45.29 -43.41
CA THR A 22 -202.23 46.29 -43.95
C THR A 22 -203.23 46.73 -42.87
N LEU A 23 -203.22 48.02 -42.51
CA LEU A 23 -204.18 48.57 -41.57
C LEU A 23 -205.48 48.89 -42.31
N GLU A 24 -206.60 48.32 -41.86
CA GLU A 24 -207.89 48.44 -42.53
C GLU A 24 -208.91 49.19 -41.67
N TYR A 25 -209.43 50.26 -42.26
CA TYR A 25 -210.46 51.13 -41.70
C TYR A 25 -211.78 50.89 -42.41
N THR A 26 -212.86 50.60 -41.69
CA THR A 26 -214.23 50.57 -42.25
C THR A 26 -215.06 51.70 -41.66
N ASP A 27 -215.60 52.58 -42.51
CA ASP A 27 -216.42 53.72 -42.07
C ASP A 27 -217.88 53.34 -41.76
N GLU A 28 -218.66 54.29 -41.25
CA GLU A 28 -220.08 54.12 -40.90
C GLU A 28 -221.00 53.76 -42.08
N ASP A 29 -220.54 53.93 -43.32
CA ASP A 29 -221.24 53.53 -44.54
C ASP A 29 -220.77 52.14 -45.05
N GLY A 30 -219.81 51.51 -44.35
CA GLY A 30 -219.30 50.18 -44.64
C GLY A 30 -218.16 50.13 -45.65
N VAL A 31 -217.53 51.27 -45.98
CA VAL A 31 -216.45 51.35 -46.98
C VAL A 31 -215.08 51.07 -46.33
N LEU A 32 -214.37 50.07 -46.87
CA LEU A 32 -213.04 49.67 -46.41
C LEU A 32 -211.93 50.49 -47.08
N THR A 33 -211.04 51.11 -46.30
CA THR A 33 -209.80 51.76 -46.75
C THR A 33 -208.58 51.06 -46.14
N SER A 34 -207.64 50.65 -46.97
CA SER A 34 -206.46 49.89 -46.55
C SER A 34 -205.16 50.70 -46.71
N ILE A 35 -204.30 50.71 -45.69
CA ILE A 35 -202.97 51.35 -45.68
C ILE A 35 -201.89 50.26 -45.55
N ASP A 36 -201.02 50.12 -46.55
CA ASP A 36 -199.89 49.19 -46.53
C ASP A 36 -198.70 49.78 -45.75
N LEU A 37 -198.37 49.16 -44.61
CA LEU A 37 -197.29 49.59 -43.73
C LEU A 37 -195.90 49.20 -44.28
N GLU A 38 -195.81 48.21 -45.16
CA GLU A 38 -194.53 47.74 -45.73
C GLU A 38 -193.92 48.79 -46.67
N THR A 39 -194.76 49.51 -47.40
CA THR A 39 -194.35 50.63 -48.28
C THR A 39 -193.89 51.84 -47.47
N VAL A 40 -194.51 52.12 -46.32
CA VAL A 40 -194.15 53.26 -45.48
C VAL A 40 -192.78 53.05 -44.83
N ILE A 41 -192.50 51.86 -44.31
CA ILE A 41 -191.25 51.58 -43.57
C ILE A 41 -190.03 51.64 -44.49
N LYS A 42 -190.12 51.14 -45.73
CA LYS A 42 -188.99 51.16 -46.68
C LYS A 42 -188.52 52.55 -47.11
N ASN A 43 -189.35 53.58 -47.00
CA ASN A 43 -188.94 54.95 -47.30
C ASN A 43 -188.08 55.59 -46.19
N PHE A 44 -187.88 54.91 -45.06
CA PHE A 44 -187.19 55.46 -43.89
C PHE A 44 -186.03 54.61 -43.35
N GLU A 45 -185.48 53.65 -44.12
CA GLU A 45 -184.24 52.94 -43.77
C GLU A 45 -183.11 53.17 -44.80
N THR A 46 -181.87 53.42 -44.34
CA THR A 46 -180.63 53.51 -45.15
C THR A 46 -179.43 52.80 -44.48
N LEU A 47 -178.34 52.53 -45.22
CA LEU A 47 -177.25 51.57 -44.89
C LEU A 47 -175.89 52.28 -44.56
N THR A 48 -175.21 51.88 -43.47
CA THR A 48 -173.88 52.38 -43.00
C THR A 48 -172.67 51.55 -43.45
N LYS A 49 -171.46 52.15 -43.58
CA LYS A 49 -170.20 51.44 -43.96
C LYS A 49 -168.98 51.87 -43.12
N ILE A 50 -168.15 50.89 -42.75
CA ILE A 50 -166.84 51.08 -42.09
C ILE A 50 -165.73 50.53 -43.01
N ILE A 51 -164.62 51.26 -43.12
CA ILE A 51 -163.44 50.90 -43.92
C ILE A 51 -162.20 50.87 -43.02
N ASP A 52 -161.43 49.78 -43.06
CA ASP A 52 -160.14 49.66 -42.38
C ASP A 52 -159.03 50.28 -43.24
N ASN A 53 -158.22 51.19 -42.67
CA ASN A 53 -157.13 51.86 -43.38
C ASN A 53 -155.79 51.09 -43.31
N GLY A 54 -155.72 50.01 -42.53
CA GLY A 54 -154.53 49.16 -42.42
C GLY A 54 -153.42 49.72 -41.52
N ASP A 55 -153.65 50.83 -40.83
CA ASP A 55 -152.70 51.50 -39.91
C ASP A 55 -153.24 51.62 -38.47
N GLY A 56 -154.29 50.87 -38.14
CA GLY A 56 -154.98 50.93 -36.84
C GLY A 56 -156.03 52.03 -36.75
N THR A 57 -156.25 52.80 -37.82
CA THR A 57 -157.40 53.70 -37.95
C THR A 57 -158.49 53.10 -38.85
N TYR A 58 -159.75 53.43 -38.54
CA TYR A 58 -160.94 53.04 -39.31
C TYR A 58 -161.70 54.28 -39.75
N ASN A 59 -162.10 54.32 -41.02
CA ASN A 59 -162.98 55.36 -41.54
C ASN A 59 -164.43 54.90 -41.41
N TYR A 60 -165.18 55.53 -40.50
CA TYR A 60 -166.64 55.42 -40.44
C TYR A 60 -167.24 56.48 -41.37
N ILE A 61 -168.08 56.05 -42.32
CA ILE A 61 -168.81 56.97 -43.20
C ILE A 61 -170.27 56.92 -42.79
N ASP A 62 -170.80 58.05 -42.35
CA ASP A 62 -172.20 58.16 -41.93
C ASP A 62 -173.17 58.29 -43.11
N GLU A 63 -174.47 58.37 -42.79
CA GLU A 63 -175.59 58.46 -43.75
C GLU A 63 -175.50 59.71 -44.65
N ASP A 64 -174.75 60.74 -44.24
CA ASP A 64 -174.53 61.98 -45.00
C ASP A 64 -173.23 61.96 -45.83
N GLY A 65 -172.50 60.84 -45.79
CA GLY A 65 -171.22 60.67 -46.49
C GLY A 65 -170.04 61.32 -45.77
N VAL A 66 -170.21 61.79 -44.53
CA VAL A 66 -169.14 62.40 -43.75
C VAL A 66 -168.26 61.30 -43.17
N THR A 67 -166.96 61.37 -43.46
CA THR A 67 -165.99 60.42 -42.93
C THR A 67 -165.51 60.88 -41.56
N THR A 68 -165.76 60.08 -40.52
CA THR A 68 -165.14 60.21 -39.20
C THR A 68 -164.05 59.15 -39.06
N VAL A 69 -162.82 59.59 -38.77
CA VAL A 69 -161.69 58.67 -38.52
C VAL A 69 -161.71 58.25 -37.06
N ILE A 70 -161.78 56.94 -36.82
CA ILE A 70 -161.67 56.31 -35.51
C ILE A 70 -160.24 55.76 -35.41
N ASP A 71 -159.42 56.34 -34.55
CA ASP A 71 -158.07 55.81 -34.26
C ASP A 71 -158.13 54.81 -33.11
N ALA A 72 -157.78 53.55 -33.40
CA ALA A 72 -157.73 52.48 -32.41
C ALA A 72 -156.32 52.28 -31.80
N ASN A 73 -155.32 53.07 -32.22
CA ASN A 73 -153.97 53.01 -31.66
C ASN A 73 -153.93 53.74 -30.31
N THR A 74 -153.87 52.99 -29.22
CA THR A 74 -153.88 53.58 -27.87
C THR A 74 -152.50 54.05 -27.41
N THR A 75 -151.40 53.44 -27.89
CA THR A 75 -150.03 53.83 -27.53
C THR A 75 -149.06 53.57 -28.69
N ARG A 76 -148.08 54.46 -28.88
CA ARG A 76 -146.95 54.32 -29.82
C ARG A 76 -145.64 54.50 -29.07
N VAL A 77 -144.57 53.86 -29.53
CA VAL A 77 -143.23 54.02 -28.97
C VAL A 77 -142.29 54.54 -30.03
N THR A 78 -141.53 55.58 -29.70
CA THR A 78 -140.41 56.06 -30.49
C THR A 78 -139.13 55.87 -29.69
N VAL A 79 -138.06 55.42 -30.36
CA VAL A 79 -136.77 55.15 -29.73
C VAL A 79 -135.73 55.99 -30.44
N VAL A 80 -135.13 56.92 -29.71
CA VAL A 80 -134.04 57.77 -30.21
C VAL A 80 -132.99 57.81 -29.12
N ASP A 81 -131.76 57.43 -29.46
CA ASP A 81 -130.59 57.47 -28.56
C ASP A 81 -130.87 56.92 -27.15
N GLY A 82 -131.48 55.73 -27.06
CA GLY A 82 -131.76 55.09 -25.77
C GLY A 82 -132.94 55.66 -24.98
N VAL A 83 -133.62 56.70 -25.48
CA VAL A 83 -134.85 57.24 -24.90
C VAL A 83 -136.05 56.62 -25.59
N TYR A 84 -136.84 55.88 -24.83
CA TYR A 84 -138.10 55.28 -25.27
C TYR A 84 -139.25 56.22 -24.90
N THR A 85 -139.77 56.97 -25.85
CA THR A 85 -140.91 57.87 -25.66
C THR A 85 -142.19 57.15 -26.06
N PHE A 86 -143.05 56.91 -25.06
CA PHE A 86 -144.37 56.35 -25.25
C PHE A 86 -145.36 57.51 -25.43
N THR A 87 -146.04 57.57 -26.56
CA THR A 87 -147.09 58.56 -26.83
C THR A 87 -148.46 57.90 -26.89
N ASP A 88 -149.51 58.63 -26.55
CA ASP A 88 -150.88 58.21 -26.83
C ASP A 88 -151.20 58.32 -28.34
N GLY A 89 -152.41 57.94 -28.74
CA GLY A 89 -152.88 58.06 -30.13
C GLY A 89 -152.89 59.50 -30.67
N ALA A 90 -152.91 60.52 -29.80
CA ALA A 90 -152.84 61.93 -30.18
C ALA A 90 -151.38 62.45 -30.32
N GLY A 91 -150.38 61.60 -30.05
CA GLY A 91 -148.96 61.97 -30.07
C GLY A 91 -148.46 62.66 -28.79
N THR A 92 -149.28 62.72 -27.73
CA THR A 92 -148.88 63.28 -26.43
C THR A 92 -148.02 62.27 -25.68
N THR A 93 -146.87 62.69 -25.15
CA THR A 93 -145.99 61.80 -24.37
C THR A 93 -146.66 61.38 -23.07
N ILE A 94 -146.86 60.08 -22.89
CA ILE A 94 -147.34 59.44 -21.66
C ILE A 94 -146.19 59.33 -20.68
N THR A 95 -145.07 58.78 -21.14
CA THR A 95 -143.87 58.59 -20.34
C THR A 95 -142.66 58.43 -21.25
N THR A 96 -141.49 58.66 -20.68
CA THR A 96 -140.21 58.36 -21.31
C THR A 96 -139.44 57.43 -20.40
N ILE A 97 -138.93 56.34 -20.95
CA ILE A 97 -137.92 55.52 -20.29
C ILE A 97 -136.59 55.88 -20.93
N ASP A 98 -135.79 56.63 -20.20
CA ASP A 98 -134.43 56.95 -20.62
C ASP A 98 -133.47 55.90 -20.08
N THR A 99 -132.74 55.24 -20.99
CA THR A 99 -131.76 54.20 -20.66
C THR A 99 -130.31 54.70 -20.80
N ASN A 100 -130.11 56.00 -21.01
CA ASN A 100 -128.78 56.60 -21.02
C ASN A 100 -128.17 56.63 -19.61
N ALA A 101 -126.84 56.58 -19.53
CA ALA A 101 -126.13 56.43 -18.27
C ALA A 101 -126.28 57.63 -17.33
N ASP A 102 -126.54 58.83 -17.85
CA ASP A 102 -126.85 60.04 -17.08
C ASP A 102 -128.27 60.03 -16.50
N ALA A 103 -129.20 59.31 -17.12
CA ALA A 103 -130.58 59.17 -16.68
C ALA A 103 -130.79 57.96 -15.73
N ILE A 104 -129.94 56.93 -15.80
CA ILE A 104 -130.04 55.75 -14.92
C ILE A 104 -129.48 56.08 -13.53
N ALA A 105 -130.34 56.00 -12.52
CA ALA A 105 -129.95 56.17 -11.12
C ALA A 105 -128.90 55.13 -10.69
N PHE A 106 -127.91 55.56 -9.92
CA PHE A 106 -126.87 54.73 -9.34
C PHE A 106 -127.01 54.71 -7.82
N ASP A 107 -127.07 53.52 -7.22
CA ASP A 107 -127.09 53.36 -5.77
C ASP A 107 -125.68 53.49 -5.20
N ASN A 108 -125.41 54.63 -4.57
CA ASN A 108 -124.14 54.95 -3.92
C ASN A 108 -124.15 54.78 -2.40
N SER A 109 -125.20 54.15 -1.83
CA SER A 109 -125.40 54.09 -0.38
C SER A 109 -124.32 53.32 0.39
N THR A 110 -123.54 52.46 -0.28
CA THR A 110 -122.57 51.56 0.36
C THR A 110 -121.14 51.65 -0.17
N ASN A 111 -120.92 52.33 -1.30
CA ASN A 111 -119.64 52.31 -2.02
C ASN A 111 -118.81 53.60 -1.87
N GLY A 112 -119.36 54.63 -1.22
CA GLY A 112 -118.65 55.89 -0.94
C GLY A 112 -118.54 56.85 -2.14
N PHE A 113 -119.21 56.54 -3.25
CA PHE A 113 -119.31 57.43 -4.41
C PHE A 113 -120.26 58.60 -4.10
N THR A 114 -119.98 59.75 -4.67
CA THR A 114 -120.86 60.93 -4.62
C THR A 114 -121.83 60.97 -5.80
N ALA A 115 -121.55 60.22 -6.86
CA ALA A 115 -122.39 60.09 -8.03
C ALA A 115 -123.78 59.51 -7.75
N THR A 116 -124.80 60.09 -8.39
CA THR A 116 -126.22 59.67 -8.27
C THR A 116 -126.76 58.99 -9.52
N ASN A 117 -126.00 58.99 -10.62
CA ASN A 117 -126.29 58.27 -11.86
C ASN A 117 -125.06 57.48 -12.33
N VAL A 118 -125.29 56.56 -13.27
CA VAL A 118 -124.24 55.64 -13.74
C VAL A 118 -123.10 56.40 -14.43
N GLN A 119 -123.41 57.43 -15.21
CA GLN A 119 -122.39 58.22 -15.89
C GLN A 119 -121.47 58.93 -14.89
N ALA A 120 -122.02 59.64 -13.92
CA ALA A 120 -121.25 60.33 -12.89
C ALA A 120 -120.40 59.33 -12.08
N ALA A 121 -120.89 58.12 -11.84
CA ALA A 121 -120.12 57.10 -11.12
C ALA A 121 -118.91 56.65 -11.95
N ILE A 122 -119.08 56.43 -13.25
CA ILE A 122 -117.98 56.10 -14.16
C ILE A 122 -116.97 57.25 -14.23
N GLU A 123 -117.43 58.50 -14.31
CA GLU A 123 -116.59 59.68 -14.32
C GLU A 123 -115.85 59.87 -12.99
N GLU A 124 -116.48 59.59 -11.85
CA GLU A 124 -115.88 59.60 -10.52
C GLU A 124 -114.82 58.52 -10.38
N ILE A 125 -115.05 57.29 -10.89
CA ILE A 125 -114.03 56.24 -10.97
C ILE A 125 -112.87 56.72 -11.83
N ASN A 126 -113.14 57.17 -13.05
CA ASN A 126 -112.09 57.60 -13.98
C ASN A 126 -111.26 58.74 -13.39
N THR A 127 -111.93 59.73 -12.79
CA THR A 127 -111.27 60.83 -12.08
C THR A 127 -110.44 60.30 -10.93
N THR A 128 -111.02 59.49 -10.05
CA THR A 128 -110.31 58.89 -8.91
C THR A 128 -109.07 58.14 -9.39
N ILE A 129 -109.17 57.25 -10.37
CA ILE A 129 -108.01 56.51 -10.88
C ILE A 129 -106.99 57.46 -11.51
N ASN A 130 -107.40 58.48 -12.28
CA ASN A 130 -106.48 59.45 -12.89
C ASN A 130 -105.81 60.37 -11.87
N THR A 131 -106.48 60.73 -10.77
CA THR A 131 -105.96 61.65 -9.76
C THR A 131 -105.25 60.97 -8.59
N THR A 132 -105.59 59.71 -8.30
CA THR A 132 -105.05 58.97 -7.15
C THR A 132 -104.07 57.88 -7.55
N ARG A 133 -103.89 57.61 -8.85
CA ARG A 133 -102.77 56.76 -9.29
C ARG A 133 -101.46 57.40 -8.84
N GLY A 134 -100.70 56.63 -8.07
CA GLY A 134 -99.40 57.06 -7.60
C GLY A 134 -98.32 56.90 -8.66
N ASP A 135 -97.20 57.57 -8.40
CA ASP A 135 -95.95 57.32 -9.09
C ASP A 135 -95.24 56.13 -8.46
N LEU A 136 -94.57 55.34 -9.29
CA LEU A 136 -93.57 54.41 -8.80
C LEU A 136 -92.27 55.18 -8.62
N THR A 137 -91.65 55.07 -7.45
CA THR A 137 -90.37 55.73 -7.18
C THR A 137 -89.29 54.68 -6.95
N VAL A 138 -88.17 54.78 -7.67
CA VAL A 138 -87.01 53.90 -7.49
C VAL A 138 -85.89 54.68 -6.80
N THR A 139 -85.26 54.06 -5.81
CA THR A 139 -84.08 54.60 -5.11
C THR A 139 -83.10 53.46 -4.82
N GLY A 140 -81.91 53.77 -4.34
CA GLY A 140 -81.00 52.72 -3.85
C GLY A 140 -80.38 51.85 -4.96
N GLY A 141 -80.19 52.37 -6.17
CA GLY A 141 -79.48 51.68 -7.28
C GLY A 141 -80.38 50.89 -8.23
N ILE A 142 -81.69 51.10 -8.12
CA ILE A 142 -82.68 50.65 -9.10
C ILE A 142 -83.02 51.85 -10.00
N GLU A 143 -83.21 51.60 -11.28
CA GLU A 143 -83.63 52.60 -12.28
C GLU A 143 -84.79 52.08 -13.12
N PHE A 144 -85.50 53.01 -13.75
CA PHE A 144 -86.47 52.68 -14.78
C PHE A 144 -85.80 52.42 -16.12
N THR A 145 -86.39 51.53 -16.92
CA THR A 145 -85.90 51.19 -18.26
C THR A 145 -86.93 51.54 -19.33
N GLY A 146 -86.47 51.59 -20.59
CA GLY A 146 -87.37 51.72 -21.74
C GLY A 146 -88.15 53.04 -21.79
N ALA A 147 -87.54 54.15 -21.38
CA ALA A 147 -88.15 55.49 -21.32
C ALA A 147 -89.36 55.62 -20.37
N THR A 148 -89.53 54.69 -19.43
CA THR A 148 -90.44 54.89 -18.30
C THR A 148 -89.74 55.73 -17.23
N ASP A 149 -90.47 56.62 -16.56
CA ASP A 149 -89.93 57.59 -15.58
C ASP A 149 -90.63 57.48 -14.20
N GLY A 150 -91.42 56.41 -14.01
CA GLY A 150 -92.17 56.16 -12.78
C GLY A 150 -93.48 56.93 -12.66
N LEU A 151 -93.69 57.97 -13.47
CA LEU A 151 -94.88 58.80 -13.45
C LEU A 151 -96.13 58.00 -13.86
N ASN A 152 -97.17 58.02 -13.03
CA ASN A 152 -98.43 57.30 -13.23
C ASN A 152 -98.28 55.76 -13.39
N LYS A 153 -97.20 55.16 -12.88
CA LYS A 153 -96.89 53.73 -13.07
C LYS A 153 -97.38 52.78 -11.99
N LEU A 154 -98.06 53.24 -10.94
CA LEU A 154 -98.58 52.32 -9.91
C LEU A 154 -99.69 51.38 -10.43
N LEU A 155 -100.35 51.73 -11.54
CA LEU A 155 -101.43 50.96 -12.17
C LEU A 155 -101.14 50.65 -13.65
N ALA A 156 -99.88 50.71 -14.06
CA ALA A 156 -99.44 50.44 -15.43
C ALA A 156 -98.05 49.78 -15.43
N ASP A 157 -97.72 49.04 -16.48
CA ASP A 157 -96.41 48.38 -16.55
C ASP A 157 -95.25 49.40 -16.54
N ALA A 158 -94.21 49.08 -15.78
CA ALA A 158 -92.95 49.81 -15.72
C ALA A 158 -91.78 48.84 -15.83
N GLY A 159 -90.83 49.13 -16.73
CA GLY A 159 -89.57 48.41 -16.80
C GLY A 159 -88.65 48.90 -15.68
N ILE A 160 -88.10 47.99 -14.89
CA ILE A 160 -87.24 48.31 -13.74
C ILE A 160 -86.03 47.39 -13.79
N GLN A 161 -84.85 47.94 -13.58
CA GLN A 161 -83.61 47.17 -13.47
C GLN A 161 -82.68 47.72 -12.39
N VAL A 162 -81.60 46.99 -12.13
CA VAL A 162 -80.47 47.54 -11.38
C VAL A 162 -79.70 48.50 -12.29
N ALA A 163 -79.50 49.72 -11.84
CA ALA A 163 -78.75 50.72 -12.59
C ALA A 163 -77.29 50.29 -12.79
N ASP A 164 -76.62 50.84 -13.80
CA ASP A 164 -75.18 50.68 -13.96
C ASP A 164 -74.45 51.20 -12.71
N GLY A 165 -73.59 50.36 -12.12
CA GLY A 165 -72.97 50.63 -10.82
C GLY A 165 -73.95 50.69 -9.64
N GLY A 166 -75.21 50.30 -9.86
CA GLY A 166 -76.29 50.29 -8.87
C GLY A 166 -75.98 49.39 -7.67
N ILE A 167 -75.18 48.34 -7.85
CA ILE A 167 -74.62 47.55 -6.75
C ILE A 167 -73.25 48.12 -6.38
N THR A 168 -73.22 48.89 -5.30
CA THR A 168 -71.97 49.41 -4.73
C THR A 168 -71.47 48.48 -3.62
N THR A 169 -70.20 48.64 -3.22
CA THR A 169 -69.64 47.89 -2.08
C THR A 169 -70.47 48.04 -0.81
N ALA A 170 -71.03 49.23 -0.53
CA ALA A 170 -71.88 49.44 0.64
C ALA A 170 -73.23 48.69 0.61
N LYS A 171 -73.70 48.28 -0.59
CA LYS A 171 -74.93 47.49 -0.77
C LYS A 171 -74.67 45.99 -0.72
N LEU A 172 -73.40 45.58 -0.82
CA LEU A 172 -72.97 44.22 -0.59
C LEU A 172 -72.49 44.11 0.85
N ALA A 173 -73.19 43.32 1.66
CA ALA A 173 -72.68 42.99 2.99
C ALA A 173 -71.31 42.28 2.89
N ASP A 174 -70.53 42.31 3.96
CA ASP A 174 -69.30 41.52 4.04
C ASP A 174 -69.61 40.04 3.77
N ASN A 175 -68.82 39.41 2.89
CA ASN A 175 -69.04 38.04 2.40
C ASN A 175 -70.35 37.83 1.60
N ALA A 176 -71.02 38.89 1.13
CA ALA A 176 -72.21 38.75 0.28
C ALA A 176 -71.90 38.00 -1.03
N ILE A 177 -70.67 38.13 -1.55
CA ILE A 177 -70.17 37.33 -2.67
C ILE A 177 -69.29 36.22 -2.11
N THR A 178 -69.83 35.00 -2.10
CA THR A 178 -69.13 33.78 -1.67
C THR A 178 -68.59 33.03 -2.89
N SER A 179 -67.67 32.09 -2.69
CA SER A 179 -67.17 31.25 -3.79
C SER A 179 -68.31 30.52 -4.53
N ALA A 180 -69.39 30.11 -3.85
CA ALA A 180 -70.54 29.48 -4.52
C ALA A 180 -71.32 30.43 -5.46
N LYS A 181 -71.15 31.75 -5.32
CA LYS A 181 -71.74 32.78 -6.20
C LYS A 181 -70.80 33.18 -7.35
N ILE A 182 -69.57 32.66 -7.35
CA ILE A 182 -68.57 32.87 -8.39
C ILE A 182 -68.39 31.53 -9.10
N GLY A 183 -68.62 31.48 -10.41
CA GLY A 183 -68.38 30.25 -11.19
C GLY A 183 -66.89 29.90 -11.26
N ASP A 184 -66.58 28.62 -11.39
CA ASP A 184 -65.21 28.15 -11.59
C ASP A 184 -64.63 28.77 -12.88
N GLY A 185 -63.51 29.48 -12.75
CA GLY A 185 -62.83 30.17 -13.86
C GLY A 185 -63.43 31.53 -14.27
N GLU A 186 -64.47 32.02 -13.58
CA GLU A 186 -65.07 33.32 -13.90
C GLU A 186 -64.18 34.51 -13.53
N VAL A 187 -63.35 34.39 -12.49
CA VAL A 187 -62.33 35.40 -12.16
C VAL A 187 -61.12 35.21 -13.06
N LYS A 188 -61.09 35.95 -14.17
CA LYS A 188 -59.99 36.00 -15.12
C LYS A 188 -58.92 36.98 -14.65
N THR A 189 -57.75 36.91 -15.28
CA THR A 189 -56.65 37.85 -15.00
C THR A 189 -57.08 39.32 -15.17
N ALA A 190 -57.92 39.64 -16.15
CA ALA A 190 -58.43 40.99 -16.35
C ALA A 190 -59.36 41.49 -15.21
N ASP A 191 -59.96 40.58 -14.45
CA ASP A 191 -60.83 40.91 -13.31
C ASP A 191 -60.02 41.23 -12.04
N ILE A 192 -58.73 40.91 -12.04
CA ILE A 192 -57.77 41.17 -10.96
C ILE A 192 -56.79 42.24 -11.44
N ALA A 193 -56.81 43.42 -10.86
CA ALA A 193 -55.83 44.46 -11.20
C ALA A 193 -54.38 43.98 -10.95
N ASP A 194 -53.42 44.53 -11.70
CA ASP A 194 -52.00 44.22 -11.51
C ASP A 194 -51.58 44.43 -10.05
N ALA A 195 -50.82 43.48 -9.50
CA ALA A 195 -50.42 43.41 -8.10
C ALA A 195 -51.58 43.39 -7.07
N ALA A 196 -52.83 43.21 -7.48
CA ALA A 196 -53.95 43.17 -6.56
C ALA A 196 -53.93 41.95 -5.64
N VAL A 197 -53.31 40.83 -6.04
CA VAL A 197 -53.05 39.68 -5.15
C VAL A 197 -51.65 39.83 -4.56
N THR A 198 -51.57 40.49 -3.41
CA THR A 198 -50.33 40.61 -2.66
C THR A 198 -50.04 39.31 -1.88
N THR A 199 -48.81 39.13 -1.43
CA THR A 199 -48.44 37.96 -0.60
C THR A 199 -49.25 37.85 0.69
N THR A 200 -49.80 38.95 1.22
CA THR A 200 -50.72 38.94 2.39
C THR A 200 -52.12 38.42 2.04
N LYS A 201 -52.54 38.50 0.77
CA LYS A 201 -53.82 37.98 0.27
C LYS A 201 -53.74 36.50 -0.11
N ILE A 202 -52.53 35.98 -0.28
CA ILE A 202 -52.28 34.55 -0.42
C ILE A 202 -52.09 33.98 0.98
N VAL A 203 -52.68 32.81 1.27
CA VAL A 203 -52.41 32.12 2.52
C VAL A 203 -50.90 31.90 2.62
N ALA A 204 -50.28 32.47 3.65
CA ALA A 204 -48.85 32.32 3.88
C ALA A 204 -48.52 30.83 4.03
N GLY A 205 -47.49 30.37 3.30
CA GLY A 205 -46.87 29.09 3.59
C GLY A 205 -46.31 29.06 5.02
N THR A 206 -46.09 27.85 5.54
CA THR A 206 -45.34 27.69 6.79
C THR A 206 -43.87 28.08 6.59
N ALA A 207 -43.15 28.34 7.69
CA ALA A 207 -41.75 28.73 7.64
C ALA A 207 -40.91 27.70 6.84
N GLY A 208 -40.12 28.19 5.88
CA GLY A 208 -39.31 27.33 5.02
C GLY A 208 -40.08 26.64 3.91
N GLN A 209 -41.25 27.13 3.50
CA GLN A 209 -41.92 26.68 2.28
C GLN A 209 -41.71 27.67 1.11
N VAL A 210 -41.66 27.13 -0.10
CA VAL A 210 -41.59 27.87 -1.37
C VAL A 210 -42.81 27.49 -2.20
N MET A 211 -43.45 28.47 -2.81
CA MET A 211 -44.57 28.23 -3.72
C MET A 211 -44.02 27.79 -5.08
N ILE A 212 -44.52 26.67 -5.58
CA ILE A 212 -44.19 26.15 -6.90
C ILE A 212 -45.45 25.91 -7.70
N THR A 213 -45.28 25.74 -9.01
CA THR A 213 -46.27 25.08 -9.85
C THR A 213 -45.84 23.63 -10.02
N ASN A 214 -46.70 22.67 -9.65
CA ASN A 214 -46.40 21.26 -9.79
C ASN A 214 -46.51 20.82 -11.26
N ALA A 215 -46.20 19.54 -11.55
CA ALA A 215 -46.24 19.01 -12.92
C ALA A 215 -47.67 18.97 -13.53
N ALA A 216 -48.72 19.06 -12.71
CA ALA A 216 -50.11 19.15 -13.15
C ALA A 216 -50.55 20.60 -13.46
N GLY A 217 -49.70 21.60 -13.17
CA GLY A 217 -50.03 23.02 -13.35
C GLY A 217 -50.66 23.66 -12.11
N ASP A 218 -50.82 22.92 -11.01
CA ASP A 218 -51.41 23.45 -9.77
C ASP A 218 -50.36 24.18 -8.93
N VAL A 219 -50.79 25.22 -8.22
CA VAL A 219 -49.95 25.93 -7.25
C VAL A 219 -49.90 25.15 -5.94
N GLU A 220 -48.69 24.86 -5.45
CA GLU A 220 -48.46 24.11 -4.21
C GLU A 220 -47.33 24.76 -3.38
N TRP A 221 -47.44 24.69 -2.05
CA TRP A 221 -46.35 25.05 -1.13
C TRP A 221 -45.50 23.83 -0.82
N VAL A 222 -44.27 23.80 -1.32
CA VAL A 222 -43.31 22.72 -1.01
C VAL A 222 -42.30 23.16 0.04
N ASN A 223 -41.77 22.21 0.81
CA ASN A 223 -40.74 22.50 1.80
C ASN A 223 -39.40 22.80 1.09
N GLN A 224 -38.80 23.94 1.42
CA GLN A 224 -37.50 24.40 0.92
C GLN A 224 -36.39 23.38 1.19
N ALA A 225 -36.43 22.69 2.33
CA ALA A 225 -35.47 21.64 2.66
C ALA A 225 -35.61 20.42 1.71
N THR A 226 -36.81 20.12 1.24
CA THR A 226 -37.03 19.06 0.25
C THR A 226 -36.48 19.44 -1.12
N LEU A 227 -36.64 20.70 -1.52
CA LEU A 227 -36.05 21.23 -2.75
C LEU A 227 -34.51 21.27 -2.64
N GLN A 228 -33.97 21.66 -1.49
CA GLN A 228 -32.53 21.59 -1.21
C GLN A 228 -32.04 20.14 -1.23
N ALA A 229 -32.79 19.17 -0.69
CA ALA A 229 -32.43 17.75 -0.75
C ALA A 229 -32.44 17.18 -2.17
N GLN A 230 -33.19 17.76 -3.11
CA GLN A 230 -33.15 17.36 -4.52
C GLN A 230 -31.91 17.92 -5.25
N LEU A 231 -31.43 19.11 -4.87
CA LEU A 231 -30.14 19.64 -5.36
C LEU A 231 -28.93 19.02 -4.64
N VAL A 232 -29.12 18.60 -3.39
CA VAL A 232 -28.16 17.88 -2.57
C VAL A 232 -28.49 16.39 -2.67
N ASP A 233 -28.16 15.78 -3.82
CA ASP A 233 -27.86 14.35 -3.77
C ASP A 233 -26.64 14.26 -2.86
N GLY A 234 -26.82 13.67 -1.67
CA GLY A 234 -25.83 13.58 -0.60
C GLY A 234 -24.47 13.01 -1.03
N THR A 235 -24.32 12.56 -2.28
CA THR A 235 -23.10 12.05 -2.90
C THR A 235 -22.30 13.04 -3.74
N THR A 236 -22.87 14.14 -4.26
CA THR A 236 -22.21 14.97 -5.30
C THR A 236 -22.09 16.45 -4.99
N THR A 237 -23.19 17.09 -4.62
CA THR A 237 -23.26 18.55 -4.47
C THR A 237 -23.69 18.95 -3.06
N VAL A 238 -23.29 20.13 -2.63
CA VAL A 238 -23.80 20.82 -1.43
C VAL A 238 -24.36 22.14 -1.88
N VAL A 239 -25.56 22.45 -1.39
CA VAL A 239 -26.12 23.79 -1.47
C VAL A 239 -26.01 24.40 -0.08
N SER A 240 -25.30 25.51 0.03
CA SER A 240 -25.20 26.32 1.25
C SER A 240 -25.86 27.70 1.03
N GLY A 241 -26.07 28.43 2.11
CA GLY A 241 -26.78 29.71 2.11
C GLY A 241 -28.31 29.58 2.24
N THR A 242 -28.97 30.69 2.58
CA THR A 242 -30.42 30.77 2.86
C THR A 242 -31.26 31.28 1.69
N GLY A 243 -30.61 31.64 0.58
CA GLY A 243 -31.28 32.14 -0.63
C GLY A 243 -31.75 33.59 -0.52
N THR A 244 -31.19 34.35 0.42
CA THR A 244 -31.45 35.79 0.54
C THR A 244 -30.45 36.60 -0.28
N VAL A 245 -30.71 37.89 -0.52
CA VAL A 245 -29.77 38.78 -1.22
C VAL A 245 -28.43 38.88 -0.47
N ALA A 246 -28.45 38.82 0.86
CA ALA A 246 -27.26 38.87 1.71
C ALA A 246 -26.55 37.51 1.83
N ASP A 247 -27.26 36.41 1.61
CA ASP A 247 -26.78 35.04 1.76
C ASP A 247 -27.38 34.16 0.62
N PRO A 248 -26.88 34.34 -0.62
CA PRO A 248 -27.39 33.63 -1.78
C PRO A 248 -27.04 32.15 -1.71
N TYR A 249 -27.79 31.33 -2.45
CA TYR A 249 -27.45 29.92 -2.58
C TYR A 249 -26.11 29.74 -3.30
N ILE A 250 -25.17 29.03 -2.66
CA ILE A 250 -23.92 28.61 -3.28
C ILE A 250 -24.02 27.10 -3.53
N VAL A 251 -23.76 26.69 -4.77
CA VAL A 251 -23.72 25.27 -5.16
C VAL A 251 -22.25 24.86 -5.30
N GLU A 252 -21.79 24.02 -4.39
CA GLU A 252 -20.43 23.47 -4.38
C GLU A 252 -20.45 21.96 -4.68
N VAL A 253 -19.34 21.45 -5.20
CA VAL A 253 -19.11 20.01 -5.33
C VAL A 253 -18.50 19.52 -4.02
N LYS A 254 -18.99 18.40 -3.46
CA LYS A 254 -18.42 17.85 -2.23
C LYS A 254 -16.97 17.40 -2.42
N ASP A 255 -16.21 17.43 -1.34
CA ASP A 255 -14.91 16.76 -1.31
C ASP A 255 -15.08 15.27 -1.68
N GLY A 256 -14.22 14.78 -2.56
CA GLY A 256 -14.30 13.42 -3.12
C GLY A 256 -15.51 13.13 -4.04
N ALA A 257 -16.40 14.09 -4.31
CA ALA A 257 -17.55 13.85 -5.18
C ALA A 257 -17.16 13.62 -6.65
N ILE A 258 -16.03 14.16 -7.10
CA ILE A 258 -15.48 13.86 -8.42
C ILE A 258 -14.73 12.53 -8.33
N THR A 259 -15.44 11.46 -8.70
CA THR A 259 -14.87 10.12 -8.82
C THR A 259 -14.35 9.88 -10.24
N THR A 260 -13.51 8.86 -10.42
CA THR A 260 -13.05 8.45 -11.76
C THR A 260 -14.21 8.18 -12.71
N ALA A 261 -15.32 7.58 -12.27
CA ALA A 261 -16.50 7.34 -13.11
C ALA A 261 -17.20 8.63 -13.60
N LYS A 262 -17.00 9.76 -12.91
CA LYS A 262 -17.54 11.08 -13.28
C LYS A 262 -16.59 11.88 -14.19
N LEU A 263 -15.34 11.43 -14.32
CA LEU A 263 -14.38 11.95 -15.28
C LEU A 263 -14.37 11.03 -16.49
N ALA A 264 -14.81 11.53 -17.64
CA ALA A 264 -14.62 10.80 -18.89
C ALA A 264 -13.12 10.55 -19.15
N ASP A 265 -12.79 9.53 -19.94
CA ASP A 265 -11.42 9.31 -20.38
C ASP A 265 -10.86 10.58 -21.04
N ASN A 266 -9.65 10.99 -20.64
CA ASN A 266 -9.01 12.25 -21.05
C ASN A 266 -9.73 13.54 -20.60
N ALA A 267 -10.66 13.48 -19.64
CA ALA A 267 -11.32 14.67 -19.10
C ALA A 267 -10.35 15.62 -18.39
N VAL A 268 -9.29 15.12 -17.79
CA VAL A 268 -8.20 15.92 -17.22
C VAL A 268 -7.05 15.96 -18.23
N THR A 269 -6.89 17.09 -18.89
CA THR A 269 -5.83 17.34 -19.88
C THR A 269 -4.75 18.23 -19.29
N SER A 270 -3.57 18.28 -19.90
CA SER A 270 -2.49 19.17 -19.46
C SER A 270 -2.92 20.63 -19.36
N ALA A 271 -3.79 21.11 -20.27
CA ALA A 271 -4.34 22.48 -20.21
C ALA A 271 -5.25 22.74 -18.99
N LYS A 272 -5.75 21.69 -18.34
CA LYS A 272 -6.56 21.75 -17.12
C LYS A 272 -5.73 21.60 -15.84
N ILE A 273 -4.44 21.27 -15.97
CA ILE A 273 -3.49 21.16 -14.86
C ILE A 273 -2.52 22.35 -14.99
N GLY A 274 -2.44 23.21 -13.97
CA GLY A 274 -1.50 24.32 -13.98
C GLY A 274 -0.04 23.86 -13.99
N ASP A 275 0.85 24.67 -14.57
CA ASP A 275 2.28 24.40 -14.55
C ASP A 275 2.80 24.35 -13.11
N GLY A 276 3.42 23.22 -12.73
CA GLY A 276 3.94 23.00 -11.38
C GLY A 276 2.90 22.54 -10.34
N GLU A 277 1.65 22.34 -10.72
CA GLU A 277 0.60 21.91 -9.78
C GLU A 277 0.71 20.44 -9.38
N VAL A 278 1.34 19.59 -10.19
CA VAL A 278 1.64 18.20 -9.80
C VAL A 278 2.93 18.18 -8.96
N LYS A 279 2.76 18.20 -7.64
CA LYS A 279 3.84 18.14 -6.65
C LYS A 279 4.16 16.70 -6.29
N THR A 280 5.27 16.49 -5.59
CA THR A 280 5.66 15.15 -5.11
C THR A 280 4.59 14.50 -4.24
N ALA A 281 3.86 15.28 -3.44
CA ALA A 281 2.75 14.76 -2.62
C ALA A 281 1.54 14.29 -3.43
N ASP A 282 1.38 14.77 -4.67
CA ASP A 282 0.27 14.40 -5.56
C ASP A 282 0.53 13.07 -6.29
N ILE A 283 1.77 12.58 -6.26
CA ILE A 283 2.19 11.29 -6.82
C ILE A 283 2.66 10.38 -5.68
N ALA A 284 1.90 9.33 -5.37
CA ALA A 284 2.34 8.38 -4.35
C ALA A 284 3.71 7.75 -4.67
N ASP A 285 4.46 7.41 -3.64
CA ASP A 285 5.78 6.78 -3.78
C ASP A 285 5.70 5.54 -4.69
N LEU A 286 6.73 5.36 -5.54
CA LEU A 286 6.85 4.29 -6.52
C LEU A 286 5.81 4.29 -7.67
N ASN A 287 4.88 5.26 -7.73
CA ASN A 287 3.91 5.30 -8.82
C ASN A 287 4.52 5.70 -10.17
N VAL A 288 5.70 6.33 -10.22
CA VAL A 288 6.42 6.59 -11.48
C VAL A 288 7.26 5.36 -11.84
N THR A 289 6.69 4.47 -12.65
CA THR A 289 7.34 3.25 -13.13
C THR A 289 8.23 3.53 -14.35
N ALA A 290 9.12 2.59 -14.70
CA ALA A 290 9.94 2.70 -15.91
C ALA A 290 9.09 2.92 -17.18
N ASP A 291 7.96 2.21 -17.30
CA ASP A 291 6.99 2.40 -18.40
C ASP A 291 6.41 3.83 -18.44
N LYS A 292 6.18 4.45 -17.27
CA LYS A 292 5.69 5.85 -17.17
C LYS A 292 6.78 6.88 -17.48
N LEU A 293 8.04 6.48 -17.39
CA LEU A 293 9.20 7.25 -17.85
C LEU A 293 9.57 6.96 -19.31
N GLY A 294 8.81 6.10 -19.99
CA GLY A 294 9.01 5.76 -21.40
C GLY A 294 10.18 4.80 -21.68
N ALA A 295 10.64 4.04 -20.68
CA ALA A 295 11.65 3.00 -20.90
C ALA A 295 11.08 1.87 -21.77
N ASP A 296 11.89 1.35 -22.71
CA ASP A 296 11.56 0.16 -23.48
C ASP A 296 12.50 -1.02 -23.18
N ALA A 297 12.31 -2.15 -23.88
CA ALA A 297 13.15 -3.33 -23.72
C ALA A 297 14.63 -3.09 -24.12
N ALA A 298 14.92 -2.10 -24.97
CA ALA A 298 16.28 -1.71 -25.33
C ALA A 298 16.96 -0.86 -24.25
N ASP A 299 16.22 -0.41 -23.24
CA ASP A 299 16.73 0.35 -22.08
C ASP A 299 17.04 -0.50 -20.85
N VAL A 300 16.85 -1.82 -20.94
CA VAL A 300 17.26 -2.75 -19.88
C VAL A 300 18.76 -2.55 -19.56
N ASN A 301 19.07 -2.42 -18.27
CA ASN A 301 20.41 -2.12 -17.71
C ASN A 301 20.98 -0.72 -18.00
N LYS A 302 20.18 0.23 -18.49
CA LYS A 302 20.56 1.64 -18.55
C LYS A 302 20.07 2.39 -17.31
N ILE A 303 20.67 3.55 -17.03
CA ILE A 303 20.23 4.47 -15.97
C ILE A 303 19.39 5.59 -16.57
N ALA A 304 18.32 5.97 -15.87
CA ALA A 304 17.56 7.17 -16.20
C ALA A 304 18.39 8.41 -15.87
N THR A 305 18.49 9.33 -16.81
CA THR A 305 19.17 10.62 -16.68
C THR A 305 18.19 11.72 -17.08
N VAL A 306 18.21 12.86 -16.39
CA VAL A 306 17.36 14.02 -16.71
C VAL A 306 18.08 14.89 -17.73
N ASN A 307 17.37 15.28 -18.79
CA ASN A 307 17.84 16.23 -19.80
C ASN A 307 17.50 17.67 -19.39
N ALA A 308 18.16 18.65 -20.04
CA ALA A 308 17.95 20.07 -19.75
C ALA A 308 16.53 20.58 -20.06
N ASP A 309 15.78 19.87 -20.91
CA ASP A 309 14.38 20.15 -21.23
C ASP A 309 13.38 19.47 -20.26
N GLY A 310 13.88 18.80 -19.22
CA GLY A 310 13.09 18.07 -18.23
C GLY A 310 12.66 16.66 -18.67
N SER A 311 13.00 16.22 -19.89
CA SER A 311 12.77 14.84 -20.33
C SER A 311 13.73 13.85 -19.67
N VAL A 312 13.39 12.56 -19.71
CA VAL A 312 14.27 11.47 -19.23
C VAL A 312 14.92 10.77 -20.42
N SER A 313 16.20 10.46 -20.30
CA SER A 313 16.95 9.64 -21.24
C SER A 313 17.67 8.51 -20.55
N TYR A 314 17.65 7.32 -21.16
CA TYR A 314 18.30 6.14 -20.64
C TYR A 314 19.69 5.98 -21.25
N LYS A 315 20.73 5.99 -20.40
CA LYS A 315 22.13 5.86 -20.83
C LYS A 315 22.77 4.63 -20.22
N ALA A 316 23.58 3.93 -21.02
CA ALA A 316 24.43 2.87 -20.51
C ALA A 316 25.46 3.47 -19.54
N ILE A 317 25.83 2.70 -18.51
CA ILE A 317 26.97 3.04 -17.67
C ILE A 317 28.24 2.81 -18.49
N THR A 318 28.92 3.89 -18.82
CA THR A 318 30.28 3.85 -19.40
C THR A 318 31.24 4.52 -18.42
N THR A 319 32.55 4.30 -18.61
CA THR A 319 33.60 4.96 -17.81
C THR A 319 33.54 6.49 -17.89
N THR A 320 32.89 7.05 -18.91
CA THR A 320 32.66 8.50 -19.06
C THR A 320 31.36 8.98 -18.42
N SER A 321 30.42 8.08 -18.11
CA SER A 321 29.11 8.42 -17.52
C SER A 321 29.17 8.64 -16.00
N ILE A 322 30.29 8.30 -15.35
CA ILE A 322 30.48 8.40 -13.90
C ILE A 322 31.61 9.39 -13.62
N THR A 323 31.27 10.63 -13.29
CA THR A 323 32.24 11.70 -12.96
C THR A 323 33.09 11.40 -11.72
N ASP A 324 32.60 10.57 -10.81
CA ASP A 324 33.27 10.22 -9.55
C ASP A 324 33.88 8.80 -9.54
N ALA A 325 34.03 8.18 -10.71
CA ALA A 325 34.69 6.88 -10.81
C ALA A 325 36.09 6.96 -10.19
N LYS A 326 36.52 5.87 -9.54
CA LYS A 326 37.84 5.76 -8.92
C LYS A 326 38.77 4.97 -9.82
N ASP A 327 40.04 5.35 -9.75
CA ASP A 327 41.10 4.66 -10.47
C ASP A 327 41.54 3.43 -9.67
N LEU A 328 41.69 2.30 -10.36
CA LEU A 328 42.47 1.19 -9.85
C LEU A 328 43.95 1.56 -9.98
N THR A 329 44.56 1.91 -8.85
CA THR A 329 45.99 2.21 -8.77
C THR A 329 46.69 1.13 -7.97
N ALA A 330 47.93 0.79 -8.34
CA ALA A 330 48.82 0.08 -7.45
C ALA A 330 49.40 1.12 -6.47
N GLY A 331 49.20 0.91 -5.17
CA GLY A 331 49.70 1.83 -4.14
C GLY A 331 51.22 1.87 -4.05
N ASP A 332 51.89 0.84 -4.58
CA ASP A 332 53.33 0.74 -4.76
C ASP A 332 53.65 0.24 -6.17
N THR A 333 54.94 0.07 -6.49
CA THR A 333 55.39 -0.41 -7.80
C THR A 333 55.36 -1.93 -7.96
N SER A 334 54.72 -2.67 -7.04
CA SER A 334 54.71 -4.13 -7.06
C SER A 334 53.87 -4.74 -8.19
N ILE A 335 52.89 -3.99 -8.72
CA ILE A 335 51.98 -4.43 -9.79
C ILE A 335 51.82 -3.31 -10.82
N THR A 336 51.87 -3.66 -12.12
CA THR A 336 51.56 -2.72 -13.20
C THR A 336 50.07 -2.78 -13.55
N VAL A 337 49.34 -1.67 -13.38
CA VAL A 337 47.93 -1.54 -13.81
C VAL A 337 47.87 -0.76 -15.11
N THR A 338 47.49 -1.41 -16.22
CA THR A 338 47.53 -0.81 -17.56
C THR A 338 46.25 -0.09 -17.97
N ASN A 339 45.09 -0.42 -17.38
CA ASN A 339 43.79 0.17 -17.69
C ASN A 339 43.02 0.56 -16.40
N GLY A 340 43.69 1.27 -15.49
CA GLY A 340 43.16 1.55 -14.14
C GLY A 340 42.20 2.73 -14.04
N THR A 341 42.27 3.70 -14.96
CA THR A 341 41.51 4.95 -14.85
C THR A 341 40.00 4.72 -14.93
N GLY A 342 39.25 5.17 -13.93
CA GLY A 342 37.80 5.02 -13.82
C GLY A 342 37.31 3.56 -13.79
N ALA A 343 38.19 2.61 -13.48
CA ALA A 343 37.89 1.18 -13.55
C ALA A 343 37.01 0.68 -12.40
N THR A 344 36.88 1.45 -11.31
CA THR A 344 36.14 1.02 -10.11
C THR A 344 35.20 2.10 -9.60
N LEU A 345 34.14 1.68 -8.89
CA LEU A 345 33.22 2.61 -8.22
C LEU A 345 33.67 2.93 -6.78
N VAL A 346 34.58 2.12 -6.24
CA VAL A 346 35.22 2.27 -4.93
C VAL A 346 36.69 1.87 -5.02
N ASN A 347 37.51 2.31 -4.07
CA ASN A 347 38.90 1.84 -3.98
C ASN A 347 38.91 0.31 -3.90
N SER A 348 39.58 -0.34 -4.86
CA SER A 348 39.71 -1.80 -4.89
C SER A 348 41.11 -2.20 -4.45
N ASN A 349 41.20 -3.25 -3.63
CA ASN A 349 42.48 -3.77 -3.15
C ASN A 349 42.94 -4.91 -4.06
N VAL A 350 44.16 -4.84 -4.58
CA VAL A 350 44.75 -5.86 -5.47
C VAL A 350 45.77 -6.66 -4.67
N LYS A 351 45.59 -7.99 -4.64
CA LYS A 351 46.48 -8.94 -3.95
C LYS A 351 47.10 -9.92 -4.94
N VAL A 352 48.38 -10.21 -4.79
CA VAL A 352 49.04 -11.34 -5.48
C VAL A 352 48.64 -12.64 -4.77
N THR A 353 48.15 -13.63 -5.51
CA THR A 353 47.79 -14.96 -4.98
C THR A 353 49.02 -15.79 -4.66
N ASP A 354 48.86 -16.84 -3.86
CA ASP A 354 49.93 -17.80 -3.57
C ASP A 354 50.47 -18.40 -4.88
N GLY A 355 51.80 -18.41 -5.03
CA GLY A 355 52.48 -18.81 -6.27
C GLY A 355 52.35 -17.81 -7.44
N GLY A 356 51.73 -16.65 -7.22
CA GLY A 356 51.51 -15.63 -8.25
C GLY A 356 52.79 -15.01 -8.81
N ILE A 357 53.90 -15.08 -8.07
CA ILE A 357 55.25 -14.78 -8.55
C ILE A 357 55.94 -16.10 -8.91
N THR A 358 56.11 -16.34 -10.21
CA THR A 358 56.84 -17.50 -10.73
C THR A 358 58.30 -17.12 -10.99
N THR A 359 59.16 -18.10 -11.21
CA THR A 359 60.57 -17.85 -11.55
C THR A 359 60.72 -16.98 -12.81
N ALA A 360 59.85 -17.14 -13.81
CA ALA A 360 59.85 -16.30 -15.01
C ALA A 360 59.45 -14.82 -14.74
N LYS A 361 58.78 -14.55 -13.61
CA LYS A 361 58.43 -13.19 -13.16
C LYS A 361 59.51 -12.56 -12.28
N LEU A 362 60.54 -13.32 -11.92
CA LEU A 362 61.74 -12.84 -11.23
C LEU A 362 62.86 -12.72 -12.27
N ALA A 363 63.41 -11.52 -12.43
CA ALA A 363 64.62 -11.35 -13.24
C ALA A 363 65.81 -12.09 -12.60
N ASP A 364 66.84 -12.38 -13.40
CA ASP A 364 68.10 -12.92 -12.87
C ASP A 364 68.64 -12.00 -11.77
N ASN A 365 69.06 -12.60 -10.64
CA ASN A 365 69.51 -11.91 -9.42
C ASN A 365 68.44 -11.04 -8.70
N ALA A 366 67.15 -11.16 -9.05
CA ALA A 366 66.09 -10.42 -8.37
C ALA A 366 66.05 -10.73 -6.86
N VAL A 367 66.37 -11.96 -6.46
CA VAL A 367 66.53 -12.38 -5.06
C VAL A 367 68.02 -12.34 -4.71
N ASN A 368 68.43 -11.31 -3.97
CA ASN A 368 69.80 -11.12 -3.47
C ASN A 368 69.85 -11.40 -1.95
N SER A 369 71.05 -11.44 -1.36
CA SER A 369 71.23 -11.71 0.07
C SER A 369 70.40 -10.79 0.97
N ASP A 370 70.21 -9.52 0.62
CA ASP A 370 69.36 -8.59 1.41
C ASP A 370 67.88 -8.98 1.44
N LYS A 371 67.41 -9.74 0.44
CA LYS A 371 66.04 -10.25 0.36
C LYS A 371 65.88 -11.65 0.99
N ILE A 372 66.98 -12.25 1.45
CA ILE A 372 66.99 -13.54 2.13
C ILE A 372 67.37 -13.29 3.59
N ILE A 373 66.43 -13.55 4.51
CA ILE A 373 66.69 -13.42 5.94
C ILE A 373 67.63 -14.56 6.39
N ASP A 374 68.59 -14.24 7.27
CA ASP A 374 69.54 -15.21 7.83
C ASP A 374 68.82 -16.41 8.47
N GLY A 375 69.22 -17.62 8.05
CA GLY A 375 68.69 -18.88 8.56
C GLY A 375 67.38 -19.37 7.91
N GLU A 376 66.76 -18.59 7.02
CA GLU A 376 65.49 -19.01 6.41
C GLU A 376 65.68 -19.99 5.25
N VAL A 377 66.86 -20.03 4.63
CA VAL A 377 67.23 -21.10 3.67
C VAL A 377 67.58 -22.36 4.46
N LYS A 378 66.59 -23.22 4.67
CA LYS A 378 66.72 -24.51 5.33
C LYS A 378 67.27 -25.55 4.35
N THR A 379 67.68 -26.70 4.87
CA THR A 379 68.15 -27.82 4.05
C THR A 379 67.12 -28.26 3.00
N ALA A 380 65.83 -28.21 3.33
CA ALA A 380 64.75 -28.55 2.38
C ALA A 380 64.60 -27.53 1.24
N ASP A 381 65.05 -26.29 1.42
CA ASP A 381 65.01 -25.24 0.41
C ASP A 381 66.15 -25.39 -0.63
N ILE A 382 67.14 -26.25 -0.32
CA ILE A 382 68.27 -26.57 -1.19
C ILE A 382 68.15 -28.03 -1.63
N ALA A 383 67.86 -28.25 -2.91
CA ALA A 383 67.87 -29.61 -3.45
C ALA A 383 69.26 -30.28 -3.28
N ASP A 384 69.27 -31.61 -3.08
CA ASP A 384 70.49 -32.39 -2.96
C ASP A 384 71.46 -32.06 -4.12
N THR A 385 72.75 -31.94 -3.81
CA THR A 385 73.85 -31.57 -4.74
C THR A 385 73.92 -30.10 -5.19
N ASN A 386 72.98 -29.23 -4.83
CA ASN A 386 73.01 -27.82 -5.28
C ASN A 386 74.14 -26.98 -4.66
N VAL A 387 74.65 -27.34 -3.48
CA VAL A 387 75.87 -26.75 -2.89
C VAL A 387 77.05 -27.64 -3.24
N THR A 388 77.85 -27.21 -4.21
CA THR A 388 79.05 -27.92 -4.65
C THR A 388 80.28 -27.43 -3.88
N ALA A 389 81.39 -28.16 -3.94
CA ALA A 389 82.66 -27.75 -3.32
C ALA A 389 83.19 -26.39 -3.82
N ALA A 390 82.72 -25.90 -4.97
CA ALA A 390 83.03 -24.56 -5.47
C ALA A 390 82.19 -23.44 -4.83
N LYS A 391 81.08 -23.80 -4.17
CA LYS A 391 80.13 -22.88 -3.51
C LYS A 391 80.33 -22.77 -1.99
N LEU A 392 81.20 -23.59 -1.39
CA LEU A 392 81.57 -23.51 0.02
C LEU A 392 82.76 -22.56 0.20
N ASN A 393 82.67 -21.64 1.15
CA ASN A 393 83.76 -20.71 1.49
C ASN A 393 84.88 -21.45 2.28
N ASP A 394 86.13 -21.03 2.08
CA ASP A 394 87.36 -21.62 2.67
C ASP A 394 87.31 -21.73 4.21
N ASP A 395 86.50 -20.89 4.87
CA ASP A 395 86.35 -20.84 6.33
C ASP A 395 85.62 -22.07 6.93
N VAL A 396 84.80 -22.79 6.15
CA VAL A 396 84.07 -23.98 6.61
C VAL A 396 84.99 -25.21 6.73
N ALA A 397 86.24 -25.15 6.25
CA ALA A 397 87.16 -26.30 6.21
C ALA A 397 88.13 -26.42 7.41
N GLY A 398 88.32 -25.38 8.24
CA GLY A 398 89.26 -25.42 9.37
C GLY A 398 90.71 -25.85 9.02
N VAL A 399 91.61 -25.91 10.00
CA VAL A 399 93.03 -26.26 9.75
C VAL A 399 93.28 -27.76 9.49
N GLY A 400 92.25 -28.60 9.62
CA GLY A 400 92.36 -30.06 9.52
C GLY A 400 91.99 -30.67 8.17
N LEU A 401 91.28 -29.93 7.32
CA LEU A 401 90.86 -30.38 5.99
C LEU A 401 91.38 -29.40 4.93
N VAL A 402 92.20 -29.87 4.02
CA VAL A 402 92.70 -29.08 2.89
C VAL A 402 91.97 -29.51 1.63
N LYS A 403 91.48 -28.53 0.86
CA LYS A 403 90.92 -28.80 -0.47
C LYS A 403 91.99 -29.44 -1.34
N ASN A 404 91.77 -30.68 -1.76
CA ASN A 404 92.58 -31.36 -2.73
C ASN A 404 92.45 -30.62 -4.06
N ALA A 405 93.53 -29.96 -4.50
CA ALA A 405 93.52 -29.10 -5.69
C ALA A 405 93.18 -29.84 -7.00
N THR A 406 93.27 -31.17 -7.00
CA THR A 406 93.02 -32.02 -8.18
C THR A 406 91.60 -32.58 -8.18
N THR A 407 91.06 -32.96 -7.02
CA THR A 407 89.72 -33.59 -6.91
C THR A 407 88.63 -32.65 -6.41
N ASN A 408 88.99 -31.47 -5.91
CA ASN A 408 88.13 -30.54 -5.19
C ASN A 408 87.44 -31.13 -3.93
N ALA A 409 87.85 -32.32 -3.47
CA ALA A 409 87.41 -32.88 -2.20
C ALA A 409 88.16 -32.27 -1.00
N LEU A 410 87.61 -32.37 0.20
CA LEU A 410 88.30 -32.02 1.45
C LEU A 410 89.07 -33.25 1.97
N ASP A 411 90.37 -33.12 2.27
CA ASP A 411 91.26 -34.24 2.66
C ASP A 411 92.16 -33.90 3.87
N VAL A 412 92.63 -34.91 4.62
CA VAL A 412 93.47 -34.78 5.85
C VAL A 412 94.95 -35.00 5.50
N GLN A 413 95.86 -34.08 5.89
CA GLN A 413 97.31 -34.28 5.68
C GLN A 413 97.97 -35.10 6.79
N ALA A 414 98.49 -36.29 6.47
CA ALA A 414 99.27 -37.13 7.38
C ALA A 414 100.79 -36.93 7.21
N ASN A 415 101.53 -36.60 8.29
CA ASN A 415 102.98 -36.27 8.23
C ASN A 415 103.88 -37.00 9.25
N ASN A 416 103.32 -37.86 10.10
CA ASN A 416 104.06 -38.56 11.17
C ASN A 416 104.06 -40.08 10.95
N GLY A 417 104.36 -40.54 9.73
CA GLY A 417 104.40 -41.97 9.41
C GLY A 417 103.01 -42.61 9.22
N LEU A 418 101.97 -41.79 9.15
CA LEU A 418 100.60 -42.17 8.81
C LEU A 418 100.34 -42.00 7.31
N ASN A 419 99.42 -42.79 6.76
CA ASN A 419 98.91 -42.74 5.40
C ASN A 419 97.37 -42.62 5.44
N VAL A 420 96.79 -41.78 4.59
CA VAL A 420 95.33 -41.69 4.41
C VAL A 420 94.95 -42.58 3.23
N ASP A 421 94.16 -43.61 3.51
CA ASP A 421 93.62 -44.50 2.49
C ASP A 421 92.29 -43.95 1.97
N ALA A 422 92.34 -43.27 0.82
CA ALA A 422 91.16 -42.68 0.20
C ALA A 422 90.10 -43.72 -0.26
N THR A 423 90.46 -45.01 -0.33
CA THR A 423 89.52 -46.09 -0.70
C THR A 423 88.83 -46.71 0.51
N ALA A 424 89.50 -46.77 1.66
CA ALA A 424 88.95 -47.31 2.90
C ALA A 424 88.39 -46.24 3.85
N ASP A 425 88.59 -44.96 3.53
CA ASP A 425 88.26 -43.81 4.38
C ASP A 425 88.89 -43.94 5.78
N ALA A 426 90.17 -44.31 5.83
CA ALA A 426 90.88 -44.63 7.06
C ALA A 426 92.29 -44.03 7.11
N VAL A 427 92.75 -43.70 8.31
CA VAL A 427 94.14 -43.28 8.59
C VAL A 427 94.90 -44.47 9.18
N GLN A 428 96.00 -44.86 8.56
CA GLN A 428 96.77 -46.07 8.91
C GLN A 428 98.28 -45.81 9.04
N LEU A 429 99.01 -46.70 9.73
CA LEU A 429 100.49 -46.63 9.83
C LEU A 429 101.15 -47.13 8.54
N GLY A 430 102.38 -46.65 8.26
CA GLY A 430 103.19 -47.08 7.11
C GLY A 430 103.46 -46.00 6.06
N GLY A 431 103.09 -44.75 6.34
CA GLY A 431 103.47 -43.59 5.53
C GLY A 431 104.90 -43.12 5.79
N ASN A 432 105.39 -42.18 4.98
CA ASN A 432 106.72 -41.60 5.16
C ASN A 432 106.80 -40.79 6.47
N LEU A 433 107.88 -40.99 7.23
CA LEU A 433 108.15 -40.22 8.43
C LEU A 433 108.86 -38.92 8.06
N ILE A 434 108.11 -37.85 7.80
CA ILE A 434 108.67 -36.55 7.38
C ILE A 434 108.97 -35.61 8.56
N LYS A 435 108.66 -36.02 9.80
CA LYS A 435 109.07 -35.36 11.04
C LYS A 435 109.44 -36.41 12.12
N PRO A 436 110.40 -36.12 13.01
CA PRO A 436 110.70 -37.00 14.15
C PRO A 436 109.44 -37.30 14.94
N THR A 437 109.19 -38.58 15.21
CA THR A 437 108.02 -39.04 15.96
C THR A 437 108.48 -39.94 17.09
N THR A 438 107.98 -39.68 18.31
CA THR A 438 108.24 -40.51 19.48
C THR A 438 106.98 -41.31 19.80
N VAL A 439 107.13 -42.63 19.93
CA VAL A 439 106.07 -43.52 20.41
C VAL A 439 106.32 -43.81 21.88
N THR A 440 105.47 -43.30 22.77
CA THR A 440 105.51 -43.58 24.20
C THR A 440 104.60 -44.74 24.55
N THR A 441 105.12 -45.74 25.27
CA THR A 441 104.34 -46.86 25.83
C THR A 441 104.22 -46.73 27.34
N ASP A 442 103.19 -47.35 27.93
CA ASP A 442 103.04 -47.45 29.37
C ASP A 442 102.80 -48.90 29.81
N ALA A 443 102.57 -49.12 31.11
CA ALA A 443 102.38 -50.46 31.66
C ALA A 443 101.10 -51.15 31.17
N THR A 444 100.11 -50.42 30.69
CA THR A 444 98.84 -50.93 30.14
C THR A 444 98.92 -51.08 28.62
N ASN A 445 99.63 -50.18 27.95
CA ASN A 445 99.76 -50.11 26.49
C ASN A 445 101.23 -50.29 26.11
N THR A 446 101.63 -51.56 25.99
CA THR A 446 102.98 -51.95 25.59
C THR A 446 103.10 -52.06 24.08
N LEU A 447 104.32 -51.83 23.55
CA LEU A 447 104.62 -52.12 22.14
C LEU A 447 105.05 -53.58 22.01
N ALA A 448 104.10 -54.45 21.66
CA ALA A 448 104.39 -55.84 21.34
C ALA A 448 104.82 -55.97 19.86
N VAL A 449 106.06 -56.42 19.62
CA VAL A 449 106.51 -56.84 18.28
C VAL A 449 106.40 -58.37 18.21
N ALA A 450 105.27 -58.85 17.71
CA ALA A 450 105.02 -60.29 17.56
C ALA A 450 105.84 -60.89 16.40
N GLY A 451 106.29 -62.15 16.54
CA GLY A 451 106.94 -62.91 15.46
C GLY A 451 108.48 -63.02 15.49
N LEU A 452 109.15 -62.61 16.57
CA LEU A 452 110.60 -62.83 16.74
C LEU A 452 110.92 -64.31 17.09
N GLN A 453 111.95 -64.90 16.48
CA GLN A 453 112.35 -66.32 16.67
C GLN A 453 113.24 -66.52 17.92
N THR A 454 113.20 -67.70 18.57
CA THR A 454 114.02 -68.04 19.76
C THR A 454 115.44 -68.49 19.40
N GLY A 455 116.47 -67.97 20.08
CA GLY A 455 117.89 -68.18 19.73
C GLY A 455 118.55 -69.49 20.21
N SER A 456 119.67 -69.88 19.56
CA SER A 456 120.53 -71.05 19.81
C SER A 456 121.69 -70.79 20.80
N THR A 457 122.52 -71.80 21.11
CA THR A 457 123.68 -71.68 22.02
C THR A 457 124.82 -70.78 21.52
N LEU A 458 124.75 -70.30 20.28
CA LEU A 458 125.64 -69.26 19.73
C LEU A 458 125.03 -67.85 19.77
N ASP A 459 123.75 -67.73 20.14
CA ASP A 459 123.05 -66.46 20.14
C ASP A 459 123.35 -65.69 21.43
N LYS A 460 123.81 -64.45 21.23
CA LYS A 460 124.24 -63.57 22.32
C LYS A 460 123.05 -62.83 22.90
N LEU A 461 123.00 -62.73 24.22
CA LEU A 461 121.97 -61.97 24.93
C LEU A 461 122.03 -60.49 24.51
N VAL A 462 120.88 -59.91 24.13
CA VAL A 462 120.74 -58.47 23.86
C VAL A 462 120.08 -57.82 25.07
N VAL A 463 120.68 -56.76 25.61
CA VAL A 463 120.19 -56.04 26.80
C VAL A 463 120.02 -54.56 26.45
N ALA A 464 118.97 -53.93 26.97
CA ALA A 464 118.79 -52.49 26.87
C ALA A 464 119.71 -51.75 27.84
N GLU A 465 120.44 -50.76 27.33
CA GLU A 465 121.15 -49.75 28.13
C GLU A 465 120.13 -48.80 28.81
N ALA A 466 120.60 -47.98 29.74
CA ALA A 466 119.75 -47.00 30.44
C ALA A 466 119.14 -45.91 29.53
N ASP A 467 119.67 -45.76 28.30
CA ASP A 467 119.16 -44.82 27.28
C ASP A 467 118.14 -45.45 26.31
N GLY A 468 117.81 -46.74 26.50
CA GLY A 468 116.84 -47.45 25.67
C GLY A 468 117.42 -48.08 24.39
N THR A 469 118.74 -48.04 24.17
CA THR A 469 119.41 -48.74 23.05
C THR A 469 119.83 -50.18 23.43
N LEU A 470 119.84 -51.13 22.49
CA LEU A 470 120.05 -52.58 22.77
C LEU A 470 121.48 -53.10 22.37
N ARG A 471 122.24 -53.86 23.23
CA ARG A 471 123.66 -54.38 23.02
C ARG A 471 124.04 -55.77 23.68
N GLN A 472 125.28 -56.33 23.54
CA GLN A 472 125.76 -57.76 23.86
C GLN A 472 126.94 -57.96 24.91
N VAL A 473 127.08 -59.08 25.71
CA VAL A 473 128.14 -59.38 26.79
C VAL A 473 128.59 -60.90 27.10
N ASN A 474 129.70 -61.23 27.89
CA ASN A 474 130.35 -62.59 28.26
C ASN A 474 130.54 -62.94 29.83
N ALA A 475 130.89 -64.19 30.32
CA ALA A 475 130.79 -64.76 31.75
C ALA A 475 132.10 -65.09 32.66
N ALA A 476 132.03 -65.43 34.00
CA ALA A 476 133.04 -65.21 35.14
C ALA A 476 133.74 -66.40 35.98
N MET A 477 134.87 -66.16 36.74
CA MET A 477 135.71 -67.08 37.65
C MET A 477 136.12 -66.49 39.07
N PRO A 478 136.58 -67.27 40.11
CA PRO A 478 136.90 -66.78 41.50
C PRO A 478 138.32 -66.17 41.74
N LYS A 479 138.53 -65.47 42.88
CA LYS A 479 139.70 -64.58 43.12
C LYS A 479 140.97 -65.14 43.85
N PHE A 480 140.89 -66.10 44.79
CA PHE A 480 142.07 -66.68 45.49
C PHE A 480 141.77 -68.06 46.13
N PHE A 481 142.80 -68.84 46.51
CA PHE A 481 142.69 -70.17 47.17
C PHE A 481 143.96 -70.59 47.98
N TYR A 482 143.86 -71.58 48.87
CA TYR A 482 144.99 -72.11 49.67
C TYR A 482 145.79 -73.19 48.92
N MET A 483 147.11 -73.25 49.17
CA MET A 483 147.93 -74.34 48.65
C MET A 483 147.59 -75.65 49.39
N PRO A 484 147.48 -76.78 48.67
CA PRO A 484 147.31 -78.09 49.30
C PRO A 484 148.50 -78.46 50.22
N PRO A 485 148.30 -79.29 51.26
CA PRO A 485 149.36 -79.65 52.21
C PRO A 485 150.57 -80.31 51.53
N ILE A 486 151.77 -79.99 52.02
CA ILE A 486 153.05 -80.58 51.60
C ILE A 486 153.90 -80.90 52.84
N ILE A 487 154.68 -82.00 52.79
CA ILE A 487 155.44 -82.52 53.96
C ILE A 487 156.90 -82.06 53.89
N PHE A 488 157.42 -81.46 54.95
CA PHE A 488 158.83 -81.07 55.07
C PHE A 488 159.58 -82.06 55.98
N ASP A 489 160.63 -82.70 55.45
CA ASP A 489 161.50 -83.57 56.26
C ASP A 489 162.49 -82.71 57.04
N THR A 490 162.43 -82.81 58.38
CA THR A 490 163.25 -82.01 59.30
C THR A 490 164.32 -82.82 60.02
N SER A 491 164.55 -84.06 59.59
CA SER A 491 165.53 -84.97 60.21
C SER A 491 167.00 -84.55 59.99
N VAL A 492 167.25 -83.59 59.09
CA VAL A 492 168.58 -83.10 58.75
C VAL A 492 168.58 -81.57 58.74
N ASN A 493 169.47 -80.97 59.53
CA ASN A 493 169.68 -79.53 59.51
C ASN A 493 170.46 -79.10 58.25
N GLY A 494 170.04 -78.00 57.63
CA GLY A 494 170.66 -77.46 56.41
C GLY A 494 169.71 -76.62 55.57
N THR A 495 170.20 -76.07 54.46
CA THR A 495 169.43 -75.28 53.49
C THR A 495 168.79 -76.18 52.42
N PHE A 496 167.50 -75.98 52.14
CA PHE A 496 166.72 -76.74 51.17
C PHE A 496 165.85 -75.82 50.30
N THR A 497 165.40 -76.34 49.14
CA THR A 497 164.54 -75.62 48.20
C THR A 497 163.40 -76.49 47.67
N ARG A 498 162.21 -75.92 47.45
CA ARG A 498 161.02 -76.59 46.90
C ARG A 498 160.24 -75.71 45.92
N ASN A 499 159.61 -76.29 44.89
CA ASN A 499 158.78 -75.54 43.94
C ASN A 499 157.29 -75.73 44.24
N LEU A 500 156.66 -74.69 44.80
CA LEU A 500 155.29 -74.73 45.28
C LEU A 500 154.26 -74.86 44.15
N HIS A 501 154.47 -74.22 43.00
CA HIS A 501 153.54 -74.32 41.87
C HIS A 501 153.53 -75.73 41.26
N SER A 502 154.72 -76.29 41.06
CA SER A 502 154.84 -77.66 40.54
C SER A 502 154.19 -78.66 41.48
N GLU A 503 154.32 -78.46 42.79
CA GLU A 503 153.66 -79.31 43.77
C GLU A 503 152.13 -79.13 43.81
N TYR A 504 151.62 -77.89 43.69
CA TYR A 504 150.18 -77.63 43.52
C TYR A 504 149.61 -78.33 42.28
N LEU A 505 150.26 -78.14 41.14
CA LEU A 505 149.78 -78.71 39.89
C LEU A 505 149.85 -80.24 39.96
N GLY A 506 150.90 -80.82 40.55
CA GLY A 506 151.00 -82.26 40.79
C GLY A 506 149.84 -82.82 41.61
N GLN A 507 149.35 -82.07 42.60
CA GLN A 507 148.19 -82.46 43.39
C GLN A 507 146.86 -82.32 42.64
N PHE A 508 146.70 -81.31 41.77
CA PHE A 508 145.43 -81.03 41.06
C PHE A 508 145.29 -81.79 39.72
N SER A 509 146.42 -82.19 39.13
CA SER A 509 146.49 -82.97 37.88
C SER A 509 146.54 -84.48 38.10
N GLY A 510 146.77 -84.94 39.35
CA GLY A 510 146.86 -86.36 39.70
C GLY A 510 148.12 -87.07 39.21
N THR A 511 148.99 -86.41 38.43
CA THR A 511 150.19 -87.01 37.82
C THR A 511 151.27 -87.37 38.86
N SER A 512 151.23 -86.76 40.05
CA SER A 512 152.21 -86.98 41.13
C SER A 512 151.58 -87.47 42.44
N ASN A 513 150.24 -87.65 42.47
CA ASN A 513 149.51 -88.07 43.66
C ASN A 513 148.74 -89.38 43.39
N PRO A 514 149.37 -90.55 43.61
CA PRO A 514 148.73 -91.85 43.36
C PRO A 514 147.54 -92.14 44.29
N THR A 515 147.26 -91.28 45.28
CA THR A 515 146.13 -91.41 46.20
C THR A 515 144.98 -90.41 45.91
N LEU A 516 145.01 -89.67 44.80
CA LEU A 516 143.91 -88.77 44.40
C LEU A 516 142.62 -89.55 44.10
N VAL A 517 141.59 -89.35 44.91
CA VAL A 517 140.25 -89.96 44.73
C VAL A 517 139.25 -88.87 44.30
N ARG A 518 138.43 -89.16 43.28
CA ARG A 518 137.35 -88.29 42.79
C ARG A 518 136.00 -88.99 42.83
N SER A 519 134.90 -88.23 42.95
CA SER A 519 133.56 -88.78 42.76
C SER A 519 133.33 -89.20 41.29
N THR A 520 132.39 -90.11 41.06
CA THR A 520 132.22 -90.84 39.78
C THR A 520 131.97 -89.95 38.55
N SER A 521 131.52 -88.71 38.75
CA SER A 521 131.21 -87.73 37.69
C SER A 521 132.08 -86.48 37.73
N ALA A 522 133.05 -86.42 38.65
CA ALA A 522 133.99 -85.31 38.68
C ALA A 522 134.98 -85.41 37.50
N PRO A 523 135.33 -84.28 36.86
CA PRO A 523 136.37 -84.23 35.85
C PRO A 523 137.69 -84.84 36.34
N SER A 524 138.49 -85.35 35.41
CA SER A 524 139.70 -86.10 35.76
C SER A 524 140.82 -85.25 36.36
N ALA A 525 140.79 -83.95 36.13
CA ALA A 525 141.66 -82.96 36.75
C ALA A 525 140.79 -81.87 37.38
N ILE A 526 141.20 -81.37 38.52
CA ILE A 526 140.52 -80.23 39.16
C ILE A 526 140.88 -78.98 38.33
N PRO A 527 139.90 -78.12 37.96
CA PRO A 527 140.19 -76.85 37.29
C PRO A 527 141.26 -76.09 38.05
N ASN A 528 142.32 -75.72 37.34
CA ASN A 528 143.52 -75.14 37.90
C ASN A 528 143.94 -73.90 37.13
N VAL A 529 144.80 -73.11 37.77
CA VAL A 529 145.49 -72.00 37.11
C VAL A 529 146.79 -72.56 36.53
N PRO A 530 146.97 -72.59 35.19
CA PRO A 530 148.01 -73.40 34.57
C PRO A 530 149.42 -72.79 34.63
N GLY A 531 149.55 -71.46 34.72
CA GLY A 531 150.84 -70.77 34.72
C GLY A 531 151.31 -70.38 36.12
N PRO A 532 152.60 -70.60 36.48
CA PRO A 532 153.14 -70.15 37.77
C PRO A 532 153.09 -68.63 37.94
N THR A 533 153.17 -67.87 36.85
CA THR A 533 153.13 -66.40 36.90
C THR A 533 151.71 -65.84 36.92
N ASP A 534 150.67 -66.66 36.77
CA ASP A 534 149.26 -66.23 36.88
C ASP A 534 148.80 -66.15 38.34
N LEU A 535 149.70 -66.53 39.27
CA LEU A 535 149.47 -66.55 40.69
C LEU A 535 150.44 -65.61 41.41
N TYR A 536 149.98 -65.07 42.54
CA TYR A 536 150.85 -64.55 43.58
C TYR A 536 150.93 -65.57 44.73
N TYR A 537 152.15 -65.82 45.24
CA TYR A 537 152.45 -66.79 46.30
C TYR A 537 152.74 -66.09 47.62
N TYR A 538 152.11 -66.55 48.70
CA TYR A 538 152.33 -66.01 50.03
C TYR A 538 152.54 -67.13 51.05
N ILE A 539 153.53 -67.00 51.93
CA ILE A 539 153.58 -67.74 53.21
C ILE A 539 153.01 -66.82 54.27
N THR A 540 151.91 -67.23 54.88
CA THR A 540 151.25 -66.44 55.91
C THR A 540 151.69 -66.84 57.32
N TYR A 541 152.32 -68.01 57.47
CA TYR A 541 152.85 -68.51 58.74
C TYR A 541 153.87 -69.64 58.52
N TYR A 542 154.91 -69.72 59.36
CA TYR A 542 155.78 -70.89 59.50
C TYR A 542 156.37 -70.97 60.92
N ASP A 543 156.72 -72.18 61.37
CA ASP A 543 157.38 -72.40 62.65
C ASP A 543 158.85 -71.96 62.60
N THR A 544 159.19 -70.90 63.34
CA THR A 544 160.53 -70.29 63.35
C THR A 544 161.54 -71.05 64.19
N ASP A 545 161.08 -71.94 65.08
CA ASP A 545 161.98 -72.78 65.88
C ASP A 545 162.56 -73.92 65.02
N VAL A 546 161.87 -74.24 63.92
CA VAL A 546 162.23 -75.29 62.95
C VAL A 546 162.86 -74.70 61.69
N PHE A 547 162.26 -73.64 61.15
CA PHE A 547 162.67 -73.04 59.89
C PHE A 547 163.26 -71.65 60.05
N THR A 548 164.35 -71.36 59.35
CA THR A 548 164.86 -70.00 59.17
C THR A 548 165.18 -69.73 57.70
N ASN A 549 165.57 -68.50 57.36
CA ASN A 549 165.90 -68.07 55.99
C ASN A 549 164.82 -68.42 54.93
N VAL A 550 163.54 -68.31 55.30
CA VAL A 550 162.41 -68.62 54.44
C VAL A 550 162.20 -67.51 53.39
N SER A 551 162.22 -67.86 52.10
CA SER A 551 161.94 -66.93 51.00
C SER A 551 161.27 -67.61 49.80
N ILE A 552 160.41 -66.89 49.06
CA ILE A 552 159.76 -67.37 47.82
C ILE A 552 160.07 -66.42 46.67
N ASN A 553 160.42 -66.96 45.50
CA ASN A 553 160.58 -66.16 44.28
C ASN A 553 159.29 -66.13 43.42
N ALA A 554 159.27 -65.28 42.38
CA ALA A 554 158.11 -65.07 41.51
C ALA A 554 157.62 -66.32 40.75
N ASN A 555 158.44 -67.37 40.69
CA ASN A 555 158.08 -68.65 40.07
C ASN A 555 157.56 -69.68 41.09
N GLY A 556 157.35 -69.25 42.35
CA GLY A 556 156.87 -70.10 43.43
C GLY A 556 157.92 -71.04 44.02
N VAL A 557 159.23 -70.78 43.84
CA VAL A 557 160.29 -71.58 44.47
C VAL A 557 160.59 -71.03 45.86
N LEU A 558 160.36 -71.88 46.87
CA LEU A 558 160.60 -71.67 48.29
C LEU A 558 162.02 -72.14 48.67
N THR A 559 162.80 -71.30 49.34
CA THR A 559 164.11 -71.63 49.95
C THR A 559 163.99 -71.48 51.47
N TYR A 560 164.54 -72.40 52.25
CA TYR A 560 164.47 -72.40 53.71
C TYR A 560 165.61 -73.21 54.33
N ASP A 561 165.96 -72.88 55.57
CA ASP A 561 166.92 -73.63 56.40
C ASP A 561 166.18 -74.38 57.50
N ILE A 562 166.62 -75.59 57.82
CA ILE A 562 166.14 -76.37 58.96
C ILE A 562 167.19 -76.28 60.07
N ILE A 563 166.75 -75.80 61.23
CA ILE A 563 167.64 -75.54 62.38
C ILE A 563 167.34 -76.45 63.59
N ASN A 564 166.15 -77.04 63.67
CA ASN A 564 165.79 -78.07 64.65
C ASN A 564 164.78 -79.05 64.06
N ASN A 565 164.62 -80.20 64.74
CA ASN A 565 163.55 -81.16 64.45
C ASN A 565 162.17 -80.56 64.75
N ALA A 566 161.22 -80.79 63.86
CA ALA A 566 159.83 -80.38 64.04
C ALA A 566 159.15 -81.10 65.21
N THR A 567 158.18 -80.41 65.82
CA THR A 567 157.21 -81.00 66.76
C THR A 567 155.88 -81.26 66.04
N GLU A 568 154.94 -81.94 66.69
CA GLU A 568 153.59 -82.14 66.15
C GLU A 568 152.83 -80.83 65.89
N ALA A 569 153.29 -79.71 66.46
CA ALA A 569 152.71 -78.38 66.26
C ALA A 569 153.39 -77.55 65.14
N SER A 570 154.42 -78.08 64.48
CA SER A 570 155.20 -77.34 63.49
C SER A 570 154.58 -77.44 62.09
N PHE A 571 154.15 -76.31 61.49
CA PHE A 571 153.60 -76.26 60.11
C PHE A 571 153.90 -74.93 59.40
N MET A 572 153.61 -74.87 58.09
CA MET A 572 153.71 -73.69 57.23
C MET A 572 152.42 -73.50 56.42
N THR A 573 151.89 -72.28 56.33
CA THR A 573 150.65 -71.97 55.58
C THR A 573 150.96 -71.15 54.32
N ILE A 574 150.44 -71.61 53.18
CA ILE A 574 150.72 -71.03 51.86
C ILE A 574 149.41 -70.70 51.12
N VAL A 575 149.30 -69.49 50.54
CA VAL A 575 148.10 -68.96 49.84
C VAL A 575 148.43 -68.51 48.41
N PHE A 576 147.57 -68.85 47.45
CA PHE A 576 147.66 -68.50 46.03
C PHE A 576 146.53 -67.52 45.63
N VAL A 577 146.87 -66.42 44.96
CA VAL A 577 145.90 -65.41 44.48
C VAL A 577 145.91 -65.33 42.96
N VAL A 578 144.73 -65.35 42.31
CA VAL A 578 144.58 -65.30 40.84
C VAL A 578 144.73 -63.85 40.35
N LYS A 579 145.58 -63.63 39.35
CA LYS A 579 145.81 -62.30 38.75
C LYS A 579 144.64 -61.78 37.92
#